data_AF-W1XXT2-F1
#
_entry.id   AF-W1XXT2-F1
#
_cell.length_a   1.000
_cell.length_b   1.000
_cell.length_c   1.000
_cell.angle_alpha   90.00
_cell.angle_beta   90.00
_cell.angle_gamma   90.00
#
_symmetry.space_group_name_H-M   'P 1'
#
loop_
_entity.id
_entity.type
_entity.pdbx_description
1 polymer ?
#
loop_
_entity_poly.entity_id
_entity_poly.type
_entity_poly.pdbx_seq_one_letter_code
_entity_poly.pdbx_strand_id
1 'polypeptide(L)' 'QINATCSGIELFLPKEWTIENHISTTLSGIDEKNRNTPDGSATLLLIGEITLSGITITFV' A
#
# COMPACT_ATOMS: atom_id res chain seq x y z
N GLN A 1 1.03 10.38 1.20
CA GLN A 1 2.46 10.20 0.92
C GLN A 1 3.08 9.42 2.07
N ILE A 2 3.92 8.40 1.80
CA ILE A 2 4.52 7.51 2.80
C ILE A 2 6.04 7.50 2.62
N ASN A 3 6.80 7.96 3.61
CA ASN A 3 8.26 7.88 3.61
C ASN A 3 8.71 7.09 4.84
N ALA A 4 9.46 6.02 4.64
CA ALA A 4 9.90 5.16 5.74
C ALA A 4 11.26 4.52 5.49
N THR A 5 11.97 4.22 6.58
CA THR A 5 13.26 3.53 6.53
C THR A 5 13.32 2.53 7.67
N CYS A 6 13.70 1.28 7.37
CA CYS A 6 13.77 0.18 8.35
C CYS A 6 12.50 0.04 9.21
N SER A 7 11.32 0.09 8.59
CA SER A 7 10.03 0.12 9.30
C SER A 7 9.00 -0.85 8.71
N GLY A 8 8.05 -1.29 9.52
CA GLY A 8 6.88 -2.06 9.09
C GLY A 8 5.63 -1.19 9.11
N ILE A 9 4.95 -1.05 7.97
CA ILE A 9 3.75 -0.24 7.80
C ILE A 9 2.58 -1.17 7.49
N GLU A 10 1.48 -1.03 8.22
CA GLU A 10 0.25 -1.76 7.98
C GLU A 10 -0.87 -0.79 7.62
N LEU A 11 -1.55 -1.04 6.50
CA LEU A 11 -2.62 -0.22 5.97
C LEU A 11 -3.91 -1.05 5.93
N PHE A 12 -4.99 -0.48 6.46
CA PHE A 12 -6.32 -1.06 6.40
C PHE A 12 -7.17 -0.20 5.49
N LEU A 13 -7.60 -0.79 4.37
CA LEU A 13 -8.28 -0.06 3.31
C LEU A 13 -9.58 -0.76 2.93
N PRO A 14 -10.62 0.00 2.54
CA PRO A 14 -11.84 -0.59 2.01
C PRO A 14 -11.55 -1.41 0.75
N LYS A 15 -12.14 -2.59 0.65
CA LYS A 15 -12.04 -3.45 -0.54
C LYS A 15 -12.60 -2.83 -1.84
N GLU A 16 -13.40 -1.77 -1.73
CA GLU A 16 -14.01 -1.01 -2.83
C GLU A 16 -13.01 -0.11 -3.58
N TRP A 17 -11.89 0.23 -2.94
CA TRP A 17 -10.96 1.22 -3.49
C TRP A 17 -9.99 0.61 -4.49
N THR A 18 -9.78 1.32 -5.59
CA THR A 18 -8.71 1.02 -6.55
C THR A 18 -7.39 1.51 -5.98
N ILE A 19 -6.35 0.67 -5.97
CA ILE A 19 -5.04 1.06 -5.46
C ILE A 19 -4.08 1.31 -6.62
N GLU A 20 -3.50 2.50 -6.65
CA GLU A 20 -2.39 2.85 -7.52
C GLU A 20 -1.13 3.05 -6.69
N ASN A 21 -0.14 2.17 -6.89
CA ASN A 21 1.10 2.18 -6.14
C ASN A 21 2.24 2.86 -6.92
N HIS A 22 2.64 4.03 -6.46
CA HIS A 22 3.77 4.84 -6.93
C HIS A 22 4.85 4.99 -5.85
N ILE A 23 4.99 4.01 -4.95
CA ILE A 23 6.05 4.02 -3.95
C ILE A 23 7.36 3.52 -4.59
N SER A 24 8.41 4.32 -4.46
CA SER A 24 9.78 3.91 -4.76
C SER A 24 10.28 2.99 -3.66
N THR A 25 10.73 1.78 -4.02
CA THR A 25 11.14 0.76 -3.06
C THR A 25 12.62 0.43 -3.21
N THR A 26 13.36 0.50 -2.11
CA THR A 26 14.76 0.05 -2.03
C THR A 26 14.84 -1.07 -1.00
N LEU A 27 15.16 -2.30 -1.42
CA LEU A 27 15.24 -3.48 -0.54
C LEU A 27 13.99 -3.67 0.36
N SER A 28 12.81 -3.40 -0.18
CA SER A 28 11.54 -3.34 0.56
C SER A 28 10.50 -4.27 -0.07
N GLY A 29 9.47 -4.65 0.69
CA GLY A 29 8.39 -5.53 0.24
C GLY A 29 7.02 -4.90 0.45
N ILE A 30 6.11 -5.10 -0.50
CA ILE A 30 4.71 -4.68 -0.39
C ILE A 30 3.86 -5.94 -0.53
N ASP A 31 3.07 -6.25 0.49
CA ASP A 31 2.20 -7.43 0.59
C ASP A 31 0.74 -6.99 0.61
N GLU A 32 -0.10 -7.65 -0.17
CA GLU A 32 -1.53 -7.37 -0.26
C GLU A 32 -2.34 -8.57 0.25
N LYS A 33 -3.12 -8.34 1.30
CA LYS A 33 -3.95 -9.34 1.96
C LYS A 33 -5.42 -9.10 1.66
N ASN A 34 -6.12 -10.20 1.39
CA ASN A 34 -7.51 -10.29 0.94
C ASN A 34 -7.72 -9.93 -0.54
N ARG A 35 -8.93 -10.18 -1.04
CA ARG A 35 -9.32 -9.90 -2.42
C ARG A 35 -9.82 -8.46 -2.53
N ASN A 36 -9.08 -7.62 -3.26
CA ASN A 36 -9.56 -6.30 -3.68
C ASN A 36 -10.72 -6.48 -4.67
N THR A 37 -11.83 -5.79 -4.46
CA THR A 37 -13.00 -5.75 -5.35
C THR A 37 -13.35 -4.30 -5.62
N PRO A 38 -12.58 -3.64 -6.49
CA PRO A 38 -12.75 -2.22 -6.74
C PRO A 38 -14.07 -2.00 -7.47
N ASP A 39 -14.89 -1.09 -6.95
CA ASP A 39 -16.19 -0.73 -7.53
C ASP A 39 -16.11 0.53 -8.42
N GLY A 40 -14.94 1.18 -8.44
CA GLY A 40 -14.68 2.42 -9.18
C GLY A 40 -15.12 3.68 -8.44
N SER A 41 -15.55 3.59 -7.18
CA SER A 41 -16.01 4.73 -6.38
C SER A 41 -14.85 5.63 -5.93
N ALA A 42 -13.71 5.04 -5.59
CA ALA A 42 -12.53 5.79 -5.16
C ALA A 42 -11.21 5.12 -5.57
N THR A 43 -10.19 5.95 -5.82
CA THR A 43 -8.83 5.53 -6.11
C THR A 43 -7.89 6.05 -5.04
N LEU A 44 -7.16 5.14 -4.40
CA LEU A 44 -6.09 5.47 -3.46
C LEU A 44 -4.75 5.45 -4.19
N LEU A 45 -4.14 6.62 -4.28
CA LEU A 45 -2.81 6.80 -4.84
C LEU A 45 -1.75 6.77 -3.71
N LEU A 46 -0.98 5.69 -3.63
CA LEU A 46 0.15 5.58 -2.72
C LEU A 46 1.39 6.16 -3.38
N ILE A 47 1.97 7.20 -2.79
CA ILE A 47 3.19 7.85 -3.29
C ILE A 47 4.19 7.97 -2.16
N GLY A 48 5.47 7.75 -2.44
CA GLY A 48 6.55 8.06 -1.51
C GLY A 48 7.75 7.14 -1.72
N GLU A 49 8.63 7.08 -0.72
CA GLU A 49 9.85 6.29 -0.80
C GLU A 49 10.04 5.45 0.45
N ILE A 50 10.28 4.16 0.27
CA ILE A 50 10.58 3.24 1.36
C ILE A 50 11.90 2.53 1.14
N THR A 51 12.69 2.44 2.20
CA THR A 51 13.97 1.73 2.20
C THR A 51 14.00 0.70 3.32
N LEU A 52 14.41 -0.55 3.03
CA LEU A 52 14.49 -1.65 4.01
C LEU A 52 13.20 -1.82 4.83
N SER A 53 12.03 -1.58 4.23
CA SER A 53 10.75 -1.52 4.92
C SER A 53 9.74 -2.50 4.34
N GLY A 54 8.75 -2.90 5.13
CA GLY A 54 7.63 -3.73 4.70
C GLY A 54 6.34 -2.93 4.72
N ILE A 55 5.55 -2.97 3.66
CA ILE A 55 4.17 -2.47 3.67
C ILE A 55 3.24 -3.67 3.54
N THR A 56 2.26 -3.77 4.43
CA THR A 56 1.18 -4.76 4.31
C THR A 56 -0.14 -4.03 4.18
N ILE A 57 -0.82 -4.24 3.07
CA ILE A 57 -2.13 -3.69 2.78
C ILE A 57 -3.17 -4.78 3.05
N THR A 58 -4.11 -4.53 3.95
CA THR A 58 -5.21 -5.45 4.25
C THR A 58 -6.51 -4.82 3.79
N PHE A 59 -7.17 -5.46 2.83
CA PHE A 59 -8.51 -5.04 2.41
C PHE A 59 -9.55 -5.51 3.44
N VAL A 60 -10.32 -4.57 3.98
CA VAL A 60 -11.44 -4.79 4.92
C VAL A 60 -12.79 -4.51 4.25
#